data_AF-A0A522DZ34-F1
#
_entry.id   AF-A0A522DZ34-F1
#
_cell.length_a   1.000
_cell.length_b   1.000
_cell.length_c   1.000
_cell.angle_alpha   90.00
_cell.angle_beta   90.00
_cell.angle_gamma   90.00
#
_symmetry.space_group_name_H-M   'P 1'
#
loop_
_entity.id
_entity.type
_entity.pdbx_description
1 polymer ?
#
loop_
_entity_poly.entity_id
_entity_poly.type
_entity_poly.pdbx_seq_one_letter_code
_entity_poly.pdbx_strand_id
1 'polypeptide(L)'
;MKGQMQTLESVIAVVIIAGTFIFLYSGQYQIPNLESVNRKLVGFNALQSLDSSNQLRQYVVANDSRSIENLLASFLTNVNYNVSICYLTCPETSFVANNTAAVTYLVAGNASAYYPEQVVLYQWTQ
;
A
#
# COMPACT_ATOMS: atom_id res chain seq x y z
N MET A 1 23.29 -18.19 54.35
CA MET A 1 22.46 -18.87 53.33
C MET A 1 21.25 -18.05 52.87
N LYS A 2 20.56 -17.29 53.73
CA LYS A 2 19.43 -16.41 53.32
C LYS A 2 19.77 -15.40 52.20
N GLY A 3 20.95 -14.79 52.21
CA GLY A 3 21.36 -13.85 51.15
C GLY A 3 21.60 -14.49 49.78
N GLN A 4 22.01 -15.77 49.73
CA GLN A 4 22.12 -16.51 48.46
C GLN A 4 20.74 -16.86 47.88
N MET A 5 19.73 -17.03 48.74
CA MET A 5 18.36 -17.31 48.32
C MET A 5 17.67 -16.06 47.77
N GLN A 6 17.89 -14.90 48.39
CA GLN A 6 17.38 -13.60 47.90
C GLN A 6 18.03 -13.17 46.58
N THR A 7 19.32 -13.47 46.38
CA THR A 7 19.99 -13.20 45.11
C THR A 7 19.48 -14.11 43.99
N LEU A 8 19.20 -15.39 44.28
CA LEU A 8 18.55 -16.30 43.32
C LEU A 8 17.15 -15.82 42.91
N GLU A 9 16.30 -15.43 43.87
CA GLU A 9 14.96 -14.89 43.59
C GLU A 9 15.03 -13.63 42.71
N SER A 10 15.98 -12.75 42.99
CA SER A 10 16.16 -11.52 42.21
C SER A 10 16.54 -11.83 40.76
N VAL A 11 17.42 -12.81 40.54
CA VAL A 11 17.82 -13.23 39.18
C VAL A 11 16.64 -13.84 38.42
N ILE A 12 15.85 -14.70 39.08
CA ILE A 12 14.65 -15.29 38.47
C ILE A 12 13.65 -14.21 38.08
N ALA A 13 13.42 -13.22 38.95
CA ALA A 13 12.51 -12.11 38.64
C ALA A 13 12.97 -11.31 37.42
N VAL A 14 14.27 -11.00 37.31
CA VAL A 14 14.82 -10.29 36.14
C VAL A 14 14.66 -11.11 34.86
N VAL A 15 14.91 -12.42 34.90
CA VAL A 15 14.73 -13.30 33.74
C VAL A 15 13.27 -13.38 33.31
N ILE A 16 12.33 -13.45 34.25
CA ILE A 16 10.89 -13.46 33.94
C ILE A 16 10.46 -12.13 33.31
N ILE A 17 10.90 -10.99 33.87
CA ILE A 17 10.58 -9.67 33.33
C ILE A 17 11.15 -9.53 31.91
N ALA A 18 12.44 -9.83 31.73
CA ALA A 18 13.09 -9.76 30.41
C ALA A 18 12.46 -10.72 29.40
N GLY A 19 12.14 -11.95 29.81
CA GLY A 19 11.44 -12.93 28.99
C GLY A 19 10.05 -12.45 28.57
N THR A 20 9.32 -11.77 29.47
CA THR A 20 8.00 -11.19 29.16
C THR A 20 8.12 -10.10 28.09
N PHE A 21 9.12 -9.21 28.20
CA PHE A 21 9.38 -8.21 27.16
C PHE A 21 9.72 -8.87 25.81
N ILE A 22 10.60 -9.88 25.80
CA ILE A 22 10.96 -10.56 24.55
C ILE A 22 9.74 -11.25 23.93
N PHE A 23 8.93 -11.97 24.72
CA PHE A 23 7.74 -12.64 24.19
C PHE A 23 6.70 -11.65 23.66
N LEU A 24 6.43 -10.56 24.38
CA LEU A 24 5.44 -9.56 23.95
C LEU A 24 5.88 -8.78 22.71
N TYR A 25 7.19 -8.54 22.55
CA TYR A 25 7.71 -7.69 21.47
C TYR A 25 8.40 -8.46 20.33
N SER A 26 8.62 -9.77 20.44
CA SER A 26 9.17 -10.60 19.35
C SER A 26 8.28 -10.67 18.10
N GLY A 27 6.97 -10.43 18.28
CA GLY A 27 6.00 -10.41 17.19
C GLY A 27 5.76 -9.05 16.57
N GLN A 28 6.61 -8.03 16.80
CA GLN A 28 6.38 -6.72 16.22
C GLN A 28 6.37 -6.79 14.69
N TYR A 29 5.24 -6.40 14.13
CA TYR A 29 5.03 -6.20 12.69
C TYR A 29 6.19 -5.40 12.12
N GLN A 30 6.73 -5.87 10.99
CA GLN A 30 7.73 -5.11 10.24
C GLN A 30 7.18 -3.69 10.05
N ILE A 31 7.95 -2.70 10.53
CA ILE A 31 7.60 -1.29 10.34
C ILE A 31 7.40 -1.12 8.84
N PRO A 32 6.21 -0.67 8.38
CA PRO A 32 5.95 -0.56 6.97
C PRO A 32 7.01 0.35 6.35
N ASN A 33 7.59 -0.09 5.23
CA ASN A 33 8.58 0.71 4.52
C ASN A 33 7.95 2.08 4.20
N LEU A 34 8.44 3.14 4.85
CA LEU A 34 7.88 4.49 4.73
C LEU A 34 7.83 4.96 3.27
N GLU A 35 8.77 4.49 2.45
CA GLU A 35 8.82 4.77 1.02
C GLU A 35 7.61 4.19 0.27
N SER A 36 7.19 2.96 0.60
CA SER A 36 6.04 2.32 -0.05
C SER A 36 4.73 2.96 0.40
N VAL A 37 4.64 3.41 1.66
CA VAL A 37 3.48 4.15 2.18
C VAL A 37 3.34 5.50 1.48
N ASN A 38 4.44 6.25 1.36
CA ASN A 38 4.44 7.54 0.66
C ASN A 38 4.06 7.37 -0.82
N ARG A 39 4.57 6.35 -1.51
CA ARG A 39 4.18 6.08 -2.90
C ARG A 39 2.70 5.79 -3.07
N LYS A 40 2.13 4.93 -2.21
CA LYS A 40 0.70 4.64 -2.22
C LYS A 40 -0.14 5.91 -2.02
N LEU A 41 0.26 6.75 -1.08
CA LEU A 41 -0.44 8.01 -0.82
C LEU A 41 -0.36 8.96 -2.02
N VAL A 42 0.82 9.11 -2.63
CA VAL A 42 1.02 9.95 -3.83
C VAL A 42 0.20 9.42 -5.00
N GLY A 43 0.22 8.10 -5.25
CA GLY A 43 -0.57 7.47 -6.31
C GLY A 43 -2.08 7.66 -6.10
N PHE A 44 -2.55 7.49 -4.86
CA PHE A 44 -3.94 7.73 -4.50
C PHE A 44 -4.35 9.19 -4.72
N ASN A 45 -3.55 10.14 -4.23
CA ASN A 45 -3.83 11.57 -4.39
C ASN A 45 -3.83 12.00 -5.86
N ALA A 46 -2.94 11.42 -6.69
CA ALA A 46 -2.92 11.67 -8.12
C ALA A 46 -4.22 11.20 -8.79
N LEU A 47 -4.65 9.96 -8.53
CA LEU A 47 -5.93 9.44 -9.04
C LEU A 47 -7.12 10.27 -8.56
N GLN A 48 -7.14 10.65 -7.28
CA GLN A 48 -8.16 11.53 -6.72
C GLN A 48 -8.19 12.90 -7.42
N SER A 49 -7.04 13.46 -7.75
CA SER A 49 -6.94 14.74 -8.48
C SER A 49 -7.45 14.62 -9.92
N LEU A 50 -7.26 13.46 -10.56
CA LEU A 50 -7.81 13.20 -11.89
C LEU A 50 -9.32 12.96 -11.84
N ASP A 51 -9.83 12.35 -10.77
CA ASP A 51 -11.27 12.17 -10.56
C ASP A 51 -11.98 13.50 -10.29
N SER A 52 -11.39 14.35 -9.44
CA SER A 52 -11.96 15.67 -9.12
C SER A 52 -12.02 16.62 -10.31
N SER A 53 -11.16 16.42 -11.31
CA SER A 53 -11.17 17.14 -12.59
C SER A 53 -12.04 16.48 -13.67
N ASN A 54 -12.78 15.41 -13.33
CA ASN A 54 -13.54 14.56 -14.25
C ASN A 54 -12.72 13.85 -15.35
N GLN A 55 -11.40 14.00 -15.36
CA GLN A 55 -10.54 13.36 -16.36
C GLN A 55 -10.50 11.85 -16.16
N LEU A 56 -10.34 11.38 -14.92
CA LEU A 56 -10.26 9.95 -14.62
C LEU A 56 -11.52 9.22 -15.12
N ARG A 57 -12.70 9.75 -14.82
CA ARG A 57 -13.99 9.16 -15.21
C ARG A 57 -14.13 9.01 -16.73
N GLN A 58 -13.71 10.02 -17.49
CA GLN A 58 -13.82 10.02 -18.94
C GLN A 58 -13.00 8.89 -19.55
N TYR A 59 -11.75 8.71 -19.10
CA TYR A 59 -10.87 7.67 -19.61
C TYR A 59 -11.21 6.28 -19.08
N VAL A 60 -11.77 6.19 -17.86
CA VAL A 60 -12.25 4.93 -17.28
C VAL A 60 -13.42 4.37 -18.09
N VAL A 61 -14.42 5.19 -18.40
CA VAL A 61 -15.56 4.79 -19.26
C VAL A 61 -15.12 4.44 -20.69
N ALA A 62 -14.08 5.10 -21.21
CA ALA A 62 -13.50 4.79 -22.50
C ALA A 62 -12.57 3.56 -22.47
N ASN A 63 -12.34 2.97 -21.30
CA ASN A 63 -11.36 1.91 -21.06
C ASN A 63 -9.95 2.25 -21.61
N ASP A 64 -9.54 3.51 -21.47
CA ASP A 64 -8.28 4.05 -21.97
C ASP A 64 -7.28 4.25 -20.83
N SER A 65 -6.62 3.15 -20.43
CA SER A 65 -5.61 3.19 -19.37
C SER A 65 -4.37 4.01 -19.76
N ARG A 66 -4.06 4.09 -21.05
CA ARG A 66 -2.86 4.79 -21.55
C ARG A 66 -2.99 6.30 -21.39
N SER A 67 -4.18 6.85 -21.60
CA SER A 67 -4.43 8.27 -21.32
C SER A 67 -4.32 8.58 -19.83
N ILE A 68 -4.76 7.67 -18.95
CA ILE A 68 -4.56 7.81 -17.50
C ILE A 68 -3.07 7.79 -17.16
N GLU A 69 -2.29 6.87 -17.74
CA GLU A 69 -0.84 6.80 -17.54
C GLU A 69 -0.11 8.07 -17.96
N ASN A 70 -0.51 8.66 -19.10
CA ASN A 70 0.05 9.92 -19.58
C ASN A 70 -0.24 11.08 -18.62
N LEU A 71 -1.45 11.13 -18.06
CA LEU A 71 -1.82 12.15 -17.08
C LEU A 71 -1.10 11.94 -15.74
N LEU A 72 -0.86 10.69 -15.35
CA LEU A 72 -0.11 10.37 -14.14
C LEU A 72 1.38 10.70 -14.25
N ALA A 73 1.93 10.84 -15.46
CA ALA A 73 3.34 11.18 -15.68
C ALA A 73 3.76 12.49 -15.02
N SER A 74 2.85 13.47 -14.89
CA SER A 74 3.13 14.73 -14.20
C SER A 74 3.17 14.60 -12.68
N PHE A 75 2.57 13.55 -12.11
CA PHE A 75 2.49 13.32 -10.67
C PHE A 75 3.54 12.31 -10.20
N LEU A 76 3.80 11.29 -11.00
CA LEU A 76 4.66 10.16 -10.66
C LEU A 76 6.02 10.29 -11.35
N THR A 77 6.85 11.18 -10.83
CA THR A 77 8.23 11.33 -11.31
C THR A 77 9.14 10.27 -10.67
N ASN A 78 10.03 9.67 -11.48
CA ASN A 78 11.05 8.70 -11.03
C ASN A 78 10.54 7.36 -10.47
N VAL A 79 9.36 6.91 -10.89
CA VAL A 79 8.80 5.60 -10.51
C VAL A 79 8.25 4.93 -11.76
N ASN A 80 8.44 3.63 -11.91
CA ASN A 80 7.77 2.88 -12.97
C ASN A 80 6.35 2.58 -12.52
N TYR A 81 5.38 2.74 -13.42
CA TYR A 81 3.99 2.48 -13.09
C TYR A 81 3.22 1.89 -14.26
N ASN A 82 2.10 1.25 -13.95
CA ASN A 82 1.15 0.69 -14.91
C ASN A 82 -0.26 0.87 -14.36
N VAL A 83 -1.21 1.23 -15.22
CA VAL A 83 -2.61 1.40 -14.86
C VAL A 83 -3.44 0.29 -15.49
N SER A 84 -4.25 -0.37 -14.68
CA SER A 84 -5.26 -1.33 -15.14
C SER A 84 -6.65 -0.86 -14.75
N ILE A 85 -7.55 -0.82 -15.72
CA ILE A 85 -8.98 -0.58 -15.50
C ILE A 85 -9.66 -1.95 -15.51
N CYS A 86 -10.44 -2.24 -14.48
CA CYS A 86 -11.16 -3.50 -14.37
C CYS A 86 -12.49 -3.29 -13.64
N TYR A 87 -13.36 -4.29 -13.67
CA TYR A 87 -14.70 -4.18 -13.06
C TYR A 87 -14.79 -4.94 -11.73
N LEU A 88 -14.59 -6.25 -11.76
CA LEU A 88 -14.63 -7.13 -10.57
C LEU A 88 -13.23 -7.64 -10.19
N THR A 89 -12.49 -8.10 -11.18
CA THR A 89 -11.16 -8.67 -11.01
C THR A 89 -10.20 -8.04 -12.01
N CYS A 90 -9.06 -7.57 -11.51
CA CYS A 90 -7.96 -7.14 -12.36
C CYS A 90 -7.09 -8.34 -12.71
N PRO A 91 -6.53 -8.40 -13.93
CA PRO A 91 -5.56 -9.40 -14.28
C PRO A 91 -4.35 -9.32 -13.34
N GLU A 92 -3.84 -10.47 -12.92
CA GLU A 92 -2.58 -10.51 -12.18
C GLU A 92 -1.45 -10.08 -13.10
N THR A 93 -0.74 -9.05 -12.68
CA THR A 93 0.45 -8.56 -13.36
C THR A 93 1.68 -9.12 -12.67
N SER A 94 2.47 -9.92 -13.38
CA SER A 94 3.75 -10.42 -12.86
C SER A 94 4.84 -9.35 -13.05
N PHE A 95 5.22 -8.69 -11.95
CA PHE A 95 6.38 -7.81 -11.93
C PHE A 95 7.47 -8.43 -11.06
N VAL A 96 8.69 -8.51 -11.58
CA VAL A 96 9.89 -8.86 -10.78
C VAL A 96 10.45 -7.56 -10.22
N ALA A 97 9.93 -7.11 -9.08
CA ALA A 97 10.44 -5.93 -8.41
C ALA A 97 10.44 -6.11 -6.88
N ASN A 98 11.51 -5.63 -6.23
CA ASN A 98 11.71 -5.76 -4.78
C ASN A 98 10.82 -4.81 -3.96
N ASN A 99 10.26 -3.78 -4.60
CA ASN A 99 9.54 -2.71 -3.91
C ASN A 99 8.31 -2.28 -4.71
N THR A 100 7.27 -3.10 -4.64
CA THR A 100 5.99 -2.87 -5.33
C THR A 100 4.98 -2.19 -4.41
N ALA A 101 4.22 -1.27 -4.98
CA ALA A 101 3.06 -0.66 -4.35
C ALA A 101 1.89 -0.75 -5.34
N ALA A 102 0.72 -1.11 -4.83
CA ALA A 102 -0.53 -1.06 -5.59
C ALA A 102 -1.52 -0.16 -4.86
N VAL A 103 -2.24 0.64 -5.64
CA VAL A 103 -3.31 1.52 -5.18
C VAL A 103 -4.55 1.21 -6.01
N THR A 104 -5.65 0.90 -5.32
CA THR A 104 -6.95 0.71 -5.96
C THR A 104 -7.81 1.94 -5.72
N TYR A 105 -8.35 2.50 -6.79
CA TYR A 105 -9.29 3.62 -6.75
C TYR A 105 -10.60 3.20 -7.40
N LEU A 106 -11.70 3.33 -6.68
CA LEU A 106 -13.03 2.96 -7.16
C LEU A 106 -13.70 4.18 -7.77
N VAL A 107 -14.08 4.07 -9.04
CA VAL A 107 -14.83 5.08 -9.77
C VAL A 107 -16.28 4.61 -9.87
N ALA A 108 -17.11 5.14 -8.98
CA ALA A 108 -18.54 4.91 -9.02
C ALA A 108 -19.23 5.96 -9.90
N GLY A 109 -19.88 5.49 -10.98
CA GLY A 109 -20.97 6.21 -11.63
C GLY A 109 -20.68 6.72 -13.03
N ASN A 110 -21.31 6.07 -14.01
CA ASN A 110 -21.86 6.74 -15.16
C ASN A 110 -23.37 6.93 -14.89
N ALA A 111 -23.93 8.12 -15.18
CA ALA A 111 -25.38 8.36 -15.04
C ALA A 111 -26.22 7.39 -15.90
N SER A 112 -25.61 6.81 -16.94
CA SER A 112 -26.24 5.86 -17.85
C SER A 112 -26.17 4.39 -17.40
N ALA A 113 -25.23 4.02 -16.52
CA ALA A 113 -25.04 2.64 -16.08
C ALA A 113 -24.33 2.57 -14.71
N TYR A 114 -24.96 1.89 -13.75
CA TYR A 114 -24.49 1.78 -12.36
C TYR A 114 -23.50 0.63 -12.18
N TYR A 115 -22.43 0.65 -12.97
CA TYR A 115 -21.36 -0.35 -12.90
C TYR A 115 -20.12 0.32 -12.27
N PRO A 116 -19.74 -0.03 -11.02
CA PRO A 116 -18.53 0.51 -10.43
C PRO A 116 -17.30 -0.07 -11.14
N GLU A 117 -16.46 0.81 -11.67
CA GLU A 117 -15.18 0.42 -12.26
C GLU A 117 -14.05 0.72 -11.26
N GLN A 118 -13.03 -0.12 -11.28
CA GLN A 118 -11.84 0.01 -10.44
C GLN A 118 -10.63 0.32 -11.31
N VAL A 119 -9.84 1.29 -10.85
CA VAL A 119 -8.55 1.63 -11.43
C VAL A 119 -7.48 1.15 -10.45
N VAL A 120 -6.64 0.24 -10.91
CA VAL A 120 -5.50 -0.26 -10.14
C VAL A 120 -4.23 0.35 -10.71
N LEU A 121 -3.55 1.15 -9.89
CA LEU A 121 -2.26 1.73 -10.19
C LEU A 121 -1.18 0.90 -9.51
N TYR A 122 -0.35 0.25 -10.32
CA TYR A 122 0.84 -0.46 -9.89
C TYR A 122 2.04 0.47 -9.99
N GLN A 123 2.90 0.47 -8.98
CA GLN A 123 4.10 1.29 -8.89
C GLN A 123 5.27 0.43 -8.42
N TRP A 124 6.44 0.60 -9.03
CA TRP A 124 7.65 -0.10 -8.62
C TRP A 124 8.92 0.68 -8.94
N THR A 125 9.97 0.40 -8.19
CA THR A 125 11.34 0.82 -8.48
C THR A 125 12.17 -0.40 -8.87
N GLN A 126 13.04 -0.24 -9.87
CA GLN A 126 14.06 -1.25 -10.18
C GLN A 126 15.15 -1.26 -9.11
#